data_AF-A0A514WUR8-F1
#
_entry.id   AF-A0A514WUR8-F1
#
_cell.length_a   1.000
_cell.length_b   1.000
_cell.length_c   1.000
_cell.angle_alpha   90.00
_cell.angle_beta   90.00
_cell.angle_gamma   90.00
#
_symmetry.space_group_name_H-M   'P 1'
#
loop_
_entity.id
_entity.type
_entity.pdbx_description
1 polymer ?
#
loop_
_entity_poly.entity_id
_entity_poly.type
_entity_poly.pdbx_seq_one_letter_code
_entity_poly.pdbx_strand_id
1 'polypeptide(L)'
;MKKLMLMLSAITMFAVAQNANAISLRFKFKTFSSGPSMYACNAGIMTPQVGAKVCYFEGTKNTCTPTTCDNTQAVCDTRCVCTGDNGGDYLMNYGKVDYQDWKDNGDTTAATGKGSATFSSSGSTSAWNQAYDDSQSWGRSISNLSFNLGSELYGAKYFVDICYRGPQIEYFEDGVTANFNLKAQANATDFLANGVNGGDNNRDGLVIPGTVDGKKYTELAGLKVQAFVVCDKQGEGSYKYARNNQGQYNTTANEANFVLNNQTGLPTSGGDLFVLGSIANLGTGNVSLVDGWVNQNTHTPRFCKIRYVFTETNATATLPNLRKWQRHGAEMCTFTDIEEASDASGLN
;
A
#
# COMPACT_ATOMS: atom_id res chain seq x y z
N MET A 1 14.90 -19.04 109.92
CA MET A 1 15.45 -18.20 108.84
C MET A 1 15.03 -18.77 107.50
N LYS A 2 14.45 -17.91 106.65
CA LYS A 2 14.44 -17.88 105.17
C LYS A 2 14.14 -19.22 104.45
N LYS A 3 12.93 -19.38 103.91
CA LYS A 3 12.50 -18.99 102.52
C LYS A 3 13.07 -19.97 101.48
N LEU A 4 12.41 -20.39 100.40
CA LEU A 4 11.12 -20.13 99.77
C LEU A 4 11.28 -20.70 98.34
N MET A 5 10.32 -21.52 97.84
CA MET A 5 9.98 -21.68 96.41
C MET A 5 11.09 -22.24 95.47
N LEU A 6 10.88 -22.71 94.23
CA LEU A 6 9.78 -22.85 93.28
C LEU A 6 10.30 -23.96 92.32
N MET A 7 9.56 -25.06 92.11
CA MET A 7 8.84 -25.37 90.87
C MET A 7 9.62 -25.51 89.54
N LEU A 8 9.24 -26.62 88.88
CA LEU A 8 9.04 -26.81 87.44
C LEU A 8 10.28 -26.91 86.54
N SER A 9 10.51 -28.11 85.98
CA SER A 9 10.07 -28.50 84.62
C SER A 9 11.22 -28.31 83.64
N ALA A 10 11.87 -29.40 83.23
CA ALA A 10 11.49 -30.17 82.04
C ALA A 10 12.19 -29.64 80.79
N ILE A 11 12.37 -30.56 79.86
CA ILE A 11 12.72 -30.33 78.45
C ILE A 11 14.23 -30.16 78.23
N THR A 12 14.87 -31.32 78.08
CA THR A 12 15.75 -31.66 76.96
C THR A 12 15.75 -30.56 75.90
N MET A 13 16.79 -29.71 75.90
CA MET A 13 17.10 -28.87 74.75
C MET A 13 17.48 -29.79 73.60
N PHE A 14 16.48 -30.25 72.85
CA PHE A 14 16.65 -30.59 71.45
C PHE A 14 17.13 -29.31 70.77
N ALA A 15 18.44 -29.22 70.57
CA ALA A 15 19.01 -28.35 69.56
C ALA A 15 18.51 -28.85 68.20
N VAL A 16 17.27 -28.49 67.85
CA VAL A 16 16.86 -28.45 66.45
C VAL A 16 17.62 -27.28 65.86
N ALA A 17 18.88 -27.52 65.50
CA ALA A 17 19.57 -26.71 64.52
C ALA A 17 18.74 -26.85 63.25
N GLN A 18 17.72 -25.99 63.09
CA GLN A 18 17.09 -25.81 61.81
C GLN A 18 18.19 -25.25 60.92
N ASN A 19 18.80 -26.14 60.12
CA ASN A 19 19.58 -25.75 58.98
C ASN A 19 18.62 -24.96 58.08
N ALA A 20 18.56 -23.65 58.28
CA ALA A 20 17.93 -22.75 57.34
C ALA A 20 18.79 -22.81 56.07
N ASN A 21 18.47 -23.76 55.19
CA ASN A 21 19.05 -23.85 53.87
C ASN A 21 18.53 -22.64 53.09
N ALA A 22 19.25 -21.52 53.18
CA ALA A 22 19.01 -20.37 52.35
C ALA A 22 19.43 -20.75 50.91
N ILE A 23 18.47 -21.21 50.11
CA ILE A 23 18.68 -21.47 48.69
C ILE A 23 18.58 -20.13 47.96
N SER A 24 19.74 -19.61 47.52
CA SER A 24 19.80 -18.39 46.71
C SER A 24 19.90 -18.76 45.23
N LEU A 25 18.91 -18.34 44.44
CA LEU A 25 18.95 -18.44 42.99
C LEU A 25 19.29 -17.06 42.41
N ARG A 26 20.34 -16.99 41.59
CA ARG A 26 20.64 -15.83 40.75
C ARG A 26 20.68 -16.31 39.30
N PHE A 27 19.97 -15.62 38.41
CA PHE A 27 20.03 -15.88 36.99
C PHE A 27 20.25 -14.59 36.21
N LYS A 28 20.86 -14.72 35.02
CA LYS A 28 21.10 -13.66 34.05
C LYS A 28 20.44 -14.09 32.75
N PHE A 29 19.66 -13.20 32.14
CA PHE A 29 19.02 -13.44 30.86
C PHE A 29 19.40 -12.31 29.87
N LYS A 30 19.16 -12.57 28.59
CA LYS A 30 19.30 -11.60 27.50
C LYS A 30 17.90 -11.29 26.98
N THR A 31 17.67 -10.04 26.59
CA THR A 31 16.42 -9.59 25.99
C THR A 31 16.73 -9.03 24.62
N PHE A 32 15.99 -9.47 23.61
CA PHE A 32 16.03 -8.94 22.24
C PHE A 32 14.70 -8.26 21.94
N SER A 33 14.73 -7.19 21.14
CA SER A 33 13.54 -6.44 20.72
C SER A 33 13.76 -5.91 19.31
N SER A 34 12.76 -6.10 18.44
CA SER A 34 12.74 -5.56 17.09
C SER A 34 11.28 -5.37 16.67
N GLY A 35 10.96 -4.19 16.16
CA GLY A 35 9.62 -3.87 15.65
C GLY A 35 9.58 -3.84 14.13
N PRO A 36 8.40 -4.02 13.51
CA PRO A 36 8.24 -3.88 12.07
C PRO A 36 8.22 -2.41 11.62
N SER A 37 8.46 -2.16 10.33
CA SER A 37 8.34 -0.84 9.69
C SER A 37 7.50 -0.94 8.41
N MET A 38 6.66 0.06 8.15
CA MET A 38 5.79 0.09 6.96
C MET A 38 5.78 1.49 6.35
N TYR A 39 5.93 1.58 5.02
CA TYR A 39 6.06 2.84 4.30
C TYR A 39 5.71 2.68 2.81
N ALA A 40 5.29 3.78 2.17
CA ALA A 40 5.17 3.81 0.71
C ALA A 40 6.57 3.82 0.09
N CYS A 41 6.85 2.91 -0.83
CA CYS A 41 8.21 2.64 -1.31
C CYS A 41 8.38 2.74 -2.82
N ASN A 42 7.29 2.66 -3.58
CA ASN A 42 7.32 2.92 -5.01
C ASN A 42 5.97 3.46 -5.49
N ALA A 43 5.95 4.04 -6.67
CA ALA A 43 4.76 4.44 -7.36
C ALA A 43 5.00 4.36 -8.86
N GLY A 44 3.94 4.14 -9.63
CA GLY A 44 4.05 4.12 -11.08
C GLY A 44 2.75 4.49 -11.77
N ILE A 45 2.88 4.83 -13.05
CA ILE A 45 1.78 5.23 -13.93
C ILE A 45 1.90 4.52 -15.27
N MET A 46 0.75 4.21 -15.84
CA MET A 46 0.60 3.64 -17.16
C MET A 46 -0.65 4.23 -17.79
N THR A 47 -0.66 4.40 -19.11
CA THR A 47 -1.83 4.86 -19.85
C THR A 47 -1.97 3.95 -21.07
N PRO A 48 -3.02 3.13 -21.12
CA PRO A 48 -3.26 2.32 -22.30
C PRO A 48 -3.49 3.26 -23.49
N GLN A 49 -2.84 2.97 -24.62
CA GLN A 49 -3.08 3.69 -25.85
C GLN A 49 -4.54 3.47 -26.27
N VAL A 50 -5.33 4.55 -26.28
CA VAL A 50 -6.70 4.48 -26.79
C VAL A 50 -6.63 4.58 -28.31
N GLY A 51 -6.92 3.47 -29.00
CA GLY A 51 -6.76 3.36 -30.45
C GLY A 51 -7.85 4.03 -31.29
N ALA A 52 -8.82 4.70 -30.67
CA ALA A 52 -9.97 5.28 -31.36
C ALA A 52 -10.17 6.75 -30.99
N LYS A 53 -10.34 7.59 -32.03
CA LYS A 53 -10.85 8.96 -31.90
C LYS A 53 -12.28 8.89 -31.37
N VAL A 54 -12.56 9.57 -30.27
CA VAL A 54 -13.90 9.64 -29.67
C VAL A 54 -14.45 11.05 -29.92
N CYS A 55 -15.63 11.13 -30.55
CA CYS A 55 -16.26 12.39 -30.94
C CYS A 55 -17.71 12.48 -30.47
N TYR A 56 -18.10 13.59 -29.84
CA TYR A 56 -19.48 13.86 -29.42
C TYR A 56 -19.92 15.29 -29.70
N PHE A 57 -21.23 15.48 -29.89
CA PHE A 57 -21.78 16.83 -29.83
C PHE A 57 -21.69 17.37 -28.40
N GLU A 58 -21.15 18.58 -28.27
CA GLU A 58 -20.96 19.25 -26.99
C GLU A 58 -22.26 19.27 -26.16
N GLY A 59 -22.15 18.92 -24.88
CA GLY A 59 -23.30 18.84 -23.97
C GLY A 59 -24.17 17.57 -24.12
N THR A 60 -23.85 16.68 -25.08
CA THR A 60 -24.58 15.41 -25.29
C THR A 60 -23.65 14.20 -25.18
N LYS A 61 -24.24 12.99 -25.24
CA LYS A 61 -23.51 11.73 -25.49
C LYS A 61 -23.75 11.19 -26.90
N ASN A 62 -24.30 12.00 -27.79
CA ASN A 62 -24.54 11.62 -29.17
C ASN A 62 -23.21 11.69 -29.92
N THR A 63 -22.80 10.56 -30.49
CA THR A 63 -21.58 10.48 -31.31
C THR A 63 -21.73 11.33 -32.55
N CYS A 64 -20.67 12.04 -32.94
CA CYS A 64 -20.64 12.84 -34.16
C CYS A 64 -19.43 12.49 -35.01
N THR A 65 -19.47 12.84 -36.30
CA THR A 65 -18.29 12.82 -37.15
C THR A 65 -17.96 14.26 -37.57
N PRO A 66 -16.70 14.71 -37.50
CA PRO A 66 -16.34 16.08 -37.93
C PRO A 66 -16.71 16.42 -39.38
N THR A 67 -17.05 15.43 -40.21
CA THR A 67 -17.34 15.57 -41.64
C THR A 67 -18.84 15.55 -41.98
N THR A 68 -19.74 15.35 -41.02
CA THR A 68 -21.19 15.14 -41.30
C THR A 68 -22.00 16.40 -41.65
N CYS A 69 -21.36 17.54 -41.91
CA CYS A 69 -22.03 18.82 -42.23
C CYS A 69 -21.94 19.21 -43.72
N ASP A 70 -21.82 18.25 -44.63
CA ASP A 70 -21.63 18.50 -46.07
C ASP A 70 -22.95 18.54 -46.88
N ASN A 71 -24.09 18.24 -46.24
CA ASN A 71 -25.39 18.18 -46.87
C ASN A 71 -26.35 19.22 -46.29
N THR A 72 -26.80 20.13 -47.15
CA THR A 72 -27.51 21.40 -46.91
C THR A 72 -28.88 21.33 -46.23
N GLN A 73 -29.26 20.19 -45.63
CA GLN A 73 -30.57 20.01 -44.97
C GLN A 73 -30.53 19.24 -43.64
N ALA A 74 -29.34 18.82 -43.16
CA ALA A 74 -29.24 18.20 -41.84
C ALA A 74 -29.08 19.26 -40.75
N VAL A 75 -29.76 19.09 -39.61
CA VAL A 75 -29.48 19.84 -38.38
C VAL A 75 -28.05 19.53 -37.97
N CYS A 76 -27.12 20.42 -38.32
CA CYS A 76 -25.76 20.38 -37.80
C CYS A 76 -25.81 20.82 -36.35
N ASP A 77 -25.83 19.86 -35.43
CA ASP A 77 -25.48 20.14 -34.04
C ASP A 77 -24.11 20.84 -34.05
N THR A 78 -24.08 22.09 -33.54
CA THR A 78 -23.13 23.11 -33.98
C THR A 78 -21.70 22.95 -33.46
N ARG A 79 -21.42 21.93 -32.63
CA ARG A 79 -20.11 21.73 -32.03
C ARG A 79 -19.81 20.26 -31.74
N CYS A 80 -19.18 19.58 -32.71
CA CYS A 80 -18.60 18.24 -32.55
C CYS A 80 -17.21 18.35 -31.93
N VAL A 81 -17.01 17.79 -30.73
CA VAL A 81 -15.72 17.77 -30.00
C VAL A 81 -15.15 16.37 -30.09
N CYS A 82 -13.89 16.26 -30.49
CA CYS A 82 -13.19 14.99 -30.65
C CYS A 82 -11.92 14.94 -29.82
N THR A 83 -11.54 13.73 -29.41
CA THR A 83 -10.18 13.46 -28.95
C THR A 83 -9.16 13.57 -30.07
N GLY A 84 -7.88 13.73 -29.73
CA GLY A 84 -6.78 13.74 -30.68
C GLY A 84 -6.61 12.41 -31.43
N ASP A 85 -6.09 12.48 -32.66
CA ASP A 85 -6.01 11.34 -33.58
C ASP A 85 -4.86 10.36 -33.31
N ASN A 86 -3.95 10.65 -32.38
CA ASN A 86 -2.69 9.89 -32.22
C ASN A 86 -2.23 9.71 -30.75
N GLY A 87 -3.17 9.60 -29.80
CA GLY A 87 -2.86 9.05 -28.47
C GLY A 87 -1.78 9.82 -27.68
N GLY A 88 -1.82 11.15 -27.66
CA GLY A 88 -0.92 11.98 -26.84
C GLY A 88 -1.22 11.96 -25.34
N ASP A 89 -2.21 11.19 -24.91
CA ASP A 89 -2.66 11.05 -23.52
C ASP A 89 -1.51 10.70 -22.57
N TYR A 90 -0.53 9.90 -23.03
CA TYR A 90 0.63 9.54 -22.22
C TYR A 90 1.60 10.69 -21.95
N LEU A 91 1.64 11.71 -22.82
CA LEU A 91 2.47 12.91 -22.64
C LEU A 91 1.92 13.81 -21.53
N MET A 92 0.62 13.74 -21.28
CA MET A 92 -0.09 14.58 -20.32
C MET A 92 -0.24 13.94 -18.94
N ASN A 93 -0.07 12.61 -18.87
CA ASN A 93 -0.20 11.83 -17.65
C ASN A 93 1.17 11.62 -17.00
N TYR A 94 1.34 12.11 -15.77
CA TYR A 94 2.57 11.91 -15.00
C TYR A 94 2.32 11.77 -13.51
N GLY A 95 3.21 11.06 -12.83
CA GLY A 95 3.31 11.02 -11.39
C GLY A 95 4.49 11.84 -10.90
N LYS A 96 4.37 12.35 -9.67
CA LYS A 96 5.48 12.97 -8.94
C LYS A 96 5.51 12.41 -7.53
N VAL A 97 6.71 12.07 -7.07
CA VAL A 97 6.98 11.68 -5.68
C VAL A 97 7.99 12.61 -5.05
N ASP A 98 7.81 12.89 -3.76
CA ASP A 98 8.87 13.37 -2.88
C ASP A 98 9.31 12.21 -1.98
N TYR A 99 10.61 12.05 -1.79
CA TYR A 99 11.16 10.87 -1.16
C TYR A 99 12.41 11.15 -0.32
N GLN A 100 12.79 10.15 0.46
CA GLN A 100 14.08 10.06 1.15
C GLN A 100 14.56 8.60 1.17
N ASP A 101 15.80 8.36 1.59
CA ASP A 101 16.24 7.00 1.92
C ASP A 101 15.37 6.45 3.06
N TRP A 102 14.97 5.18 2.97
CA TRP A 102 14.28 4.53 4.08
C TRP A 102 15.16 4.51 5.33
N LYS A 103 14.53 4.66 6.49
CA LYS A 103 15.16 4.61 7.80
C LYS A 103 14.34 3.77 8.76
N ASP A 104 15.04 3.19 9.73
CA ASP A 104 14.39 2.43 10.78
C ASP A 104 13.55 3.34 11.69
N ASN A 105 12.55 2.76 12.35
CA ASN A 105 11.65 3.48 13.23
C ASN A 105 12.43 4.10 14.39
N GLY A 106 12.25 5.41 14.57
CA GLY A 106 12.94 6.17 15.63
C GLY A 106 14.36 6.60 15.29
N ASP A 107 14.87 6.31 14.09
CA ASP A 107 16.12 6.91 13.61
C ASP A 107 15.90 8.41 13.33
N THR A 108 16.43 9.24 14.23
CA THR A 108 16.34 10.70 14.15
C THR A 108 17.47 11.33 13.33
N THR A 109 18.36 10.54 12.73
CA THR A 109 19.45 11.09 11.91
C THR A 109 18.86 11.91 10.76
N ALA A 110 19.59 12.95 10.34
CA ALA A 110 19.15 13.81 9.25
C ALA A 110 18.80 12.97 8.02
N ALA A 111 17.59 13.12 7.50
CA ALA A 111 17.15 12.32 6.36
C ALA A 111 18.06 12.54 5.15
N THR A 112 18.61 11.45 4.64
CA THR A 112 19.52 11.39 3.49
C THR A 112 18.74 11.02 2.24
N GLY A 113 19.38 11.20 1.07
CA GLY A 113 18.77 10.82 -0.20
C GLY A 113 17.45 11.51 -0.48
N LYS A 114 17.23 12.69 0.12
CA LYS A 114 16.03 13.49 -0.12
C LYS A 114 15.98 13.96 -1.56
N GLY A 115 14.83 13.82 -2.18
CA GLY A 115 14.65 14.26 -3.55
C GLY A 115 13.21 14.27 -3.98
N SER A 116 13.01 14.58 -5.25
CA SER A 116 11.75 14.41 -5.94
C SER A 116 12.00 13.72 -7.27
N ALA A 117 11.07 12.88 -7.70
CA ALA A 117 11.13 12.21 -8.99
C ALA A 117 9.80 12.43 -9.73
N THR A 118 9.92 12.67 -11.04
CA THR A 118 8.77 12.79 -11.94
C THR A 118 8.87 11.69 -12.97
N PHE A 119 7.78 10.98 -13.20
CA PHE A 119 7.70 9.89 -14.16
C PHE A 119 6.41 10.05 -14.98
N SER A 120 6.55 10.14 -16.31
CA SER A 120 5.41 10.24 -17.23
C SER A 120 4.99 8.87 -17.72
N SER A 121 3.77 8.73 -18.23
CA SER A 121 3.33 7.49 -18.87
C SER A 121 4.09 7.21 -20.18
N SER A 122 4.28 5.94 -20.51
CA SER A 122 5.03 5.49 -21.71
C SER A 122 4.18 5.39 -22.98
N GLY A 123 2.85 5.50 -22.85
CA GLY A 123 1.91 5.19 -23.93
C GLY A 123 1.81 3.69 -24.23
N SER A 124 2.48 2.85 -23.43
CA SER A 124 2.40 1.39 -23.53
C SER A 124 1.21 0.85 -22.73
N THR A 125 0.64 -0.26 -23.22
CA THR A 125 -0.38 -1.04 -22.50
C THR A 125 0.22 -2.04 -21.51
N SER A 126 1.54 -2.24 -21.54
CA SER A 126 2.24 -3.28 -20.78
C SER A 126 3.39 -2.78 -19.91
N ALA A 127 3.83 -1.54 -20.08
CA ALA A 127 5.00 -1.00 -19.39
C ALA A 127 4.62 0.13 -18.44
N TRP A 128 4.84 -0.12 -17.16
CA TRP A 128 4.79 0.91 -16.13
C TRP A 128 6.01 1.81 -16.22
N ASN A 129 5.79 3.11 -16.17
CA ASN A 129 6.83 4.05 -15.78
C ASN A 129 6.68 4.33 -14.30
N GLN A 130 7.76 4.15 -13.56
CA GLN A 130 7.77 4.13 -12.10
C GLN A 130 8.80 5.11 -11.55
N ALA A 131 8.61 5.53 -10.31
CA ALA A 131 9.54 6.41 -9.61
C ALA A 131 10.92 5.75 -9.44
N TYR A 132 10.94 4.44 -9.14
CA TYR A 132 12.15 3.66 -8.95
C TYR A 132 12.03 2.28 -9.57
N ASP A 133 13.17 1.72 -9.93
CA ASP A 133 13.27 0.30 -10.23
C ASP A 133 12.89 -0.54 -9.01
N ASP A 134 12.36 -1.75 -9.24
CA ASP A 134 11.86 -2.60 -8.16
C ASP A 134 12.97 -2.94 -7.14
N SER A 135 14.21 -3.09 -7.62
CA SER A 135 15.42 -3.31 -6.80
C SER A 135 15.81 -2.12 -5.91
N GLN A 136 15.29 -0.93 -6.21
CA GLN A 136 15.56 0.29 -5.45
C GLN A 136 14.40 0.65 -4.51
N SER A 137 13.19 0.15 -4.78
CA SER A 137 11.96 0.49 -4.05
C SER A 137 12.12 0.37 -2.53
N TRP A 138 12.68 -0.74 -2.06
CA TRP A 138 12.88 -1.02 -0.65
C TRP A 138 13.80 -0.03 0.07
N GLY A 139 14.70 0.64 -0.65
CA GLY A 139 15.59 1.67 -0.10
C GLY A 139 14.99 3.07 -0.03
N ARG A 140 13.75 3.26 -0.50
CA ARG A 140 13.10 4.57 -0.64
C ARG A 140 11.84 4.66 0.20
N SER A 141 11.64 5.79 0.87
CA SER A 141 10.39 6.14 1.53
C SER A 141 9.79 7.36 0.85
N ILE A 142 8.58 7.21 0.32
CA ILE A 142 7.80 8.27 -0.31
C ILE A 142 7.05 9.03 0.78
N SER A 143 7.21 10.35 0.82
CA SER A 143 6.50 11.23 1.75
C SER A 143 5.35 11.99 1.10
N ASN A 144 5.41 12.20 -0.22
CA ASN A 144 4.33 12.79 -0.99
C ASN A 144 4.22 12.08 -2.35
N LEU A 145 3.00 11.85 -2.80
CA LEU A 145 2.69 11.22 -4.09
C LEU A 145 1.52 11.97 -4.73
N SER A 146 1.70 12.38 -5.97
CA SER A 146 0.63 12.97 -6.77
C SER A 146 0.63 12.38 -8.18
N PHE A 147 -0.57 12.21 -8.73
CA PHE A 147 -0.78 11.85 -10.13
C PHE A 147 -1.53 12.99 -10.82
N ASN A 148 -0.98 13.46 -11.92
CA ASN A 148 -1.56 14.49 -12.76
C ASN A 148 -2.02 13.83 -14.05
N LEU A 149 -3.34 13.73 -14.22
CA LEU A 149 -3.97 13.01 -15.32
C LEU A 149 -4.60 14.00 -16.28
N GLY A 150 -3.82 14.41 -17.29
CA GLY A 150 -4.22 15.41 -18.29
C GLY A 150 -4.79 14.81 -19.58
N SER A 151 -4.91 13.48 -19.69
CA SER A 151 -5.50 12.83 -20.86
C SER A 151 -6.96 13.21 -21.09
N GLU A 152 -7.36 13.23 -22.35
CA GLU A 152 -8.73 13.57 -22.75
C GLU A 152 -9.74 12.49 -22.33
N LEU A 153 -9.29 11.25 -22.19
CA LEU A 153 -10.07 10.12 -21.73
C LEU A 153 -9.64 9.64 -20.34
N TYR A 154 -10.60 9.09 -19.60
CA TYR A 154 -10.38 8.44 -18.30
C TYR A 154 -9.92 7.00 -18.50
N GLY A 155 -8.63 6.80 -18.75
CA GLY A 155 -8.03 5.49 -18.98
C GLY A 155 -6.75 5.22 -18.20
N ALA A 156 -6.27 6.17 -17.41
CA ALA A 156 -5.01 6.02 -16.72
C ALA A 156 -5.06 4.89 -15.68
N LYS A 157 -3.92 4.21 -15.52
CA LYS A 157 -3.65 3.31 -14.41
C LYS A 157 -2.48 3.86 -13.62
N TYR A 158 -2.55 3.73 -12.31
CA TYR A 158 -1.49 4.15 -11.41
C TYR A 158 -1.43 3.23 -10.21
N PHE A 159 -0.25 3.11 -9.61
CA PHE A 159 -0.08 2.30 -8.43
C PHE A 159 0.75 3.00 -7.36
N VAL A 160 0.56 2.55 -6.13
CA VAL A 160 1.46 2.80 -5.00
C VAL A 160 1.81 1.45 -4.37
N ASP A 161 3.09 1.27 -4.08
CA ASP A 161 3.60 0.12 -3.34
C ASP A 161 3.84 0.50 -1.89
N ILE A 162 3.31 -0.31 -0.99
CA ILE A 162 3.58 -0.27 0.44
C ILE A 162 4.55 -1.39 0.76
N CYS A 163 5.72 -1.03 1.27
CA CYS A 163 6.72 -1.97 1.75
C CYS A 163 6.57 -2.14 3.25
N TYR A 164 6.63 -3.39 3.70
CA TYR A 164 6.64 -3.81 5.09
C TYR A 164 7.93 -4.60 5.34
N ARG A 165 8.68 -4.16 6.35
CA ARG A 165 9.82 -4.88 6.91
C ARG A 165 9.39 -5.44 8.27
N GLY A 166 9.39 -6.76 8.40
CA GLY A 166 9.02 -7.47 9.60
C GLY A 166 10.08 -7.41 10.70
N PRO A 167 9.76 -7.92 11.90
CA PRO A 167 10.70 -7.96 13.02
C PRO A 167 11.93 -8.82 12.72
N GLN A 168 13.09 -8.39 13.21
CA GLN A 168 14.37 -9.11 13.10
C GLN A 168 14.56 -10.12 14.25
N ILE A 169 13.47 -10.77 14.67
CA ILE A 169 13.47 -11.83 15.68
C ILE A 169 13.31 -13.19 14.99
N GLU A 170 14.04 -14.18 15.46
CA GLU A 170 14.12 -15.52 14.86
C GLU A 170 13.01 -16.46 15.35
N TYR A 171 11.76 -16.13 15.02
CA TYR A 171 10.60 -16.91 15.43
C TYR A 171 10.68 -18.36 14.93
N PHE A 172 11.08 -18.56 13.67
CA PHE A 172 11.14 -19.90 13.08
C PHE A 172 12.24 -20.77 13.69
N GLU A 173 13.44 -20.22 13.90
CA GLU A 173 14.56 -20.95 14.50
C GLU A 173 14.26 -21.33 15.97
N ASP A 174 13.62 -20.44 16.70
CA ASP A 174 13.27 -20.62 18.10
C ASP A 174 11.99 -21.45 18.31
N GLY A 175 11.36 -21.92 17.22
CA GLY A 175 10.13 -22.72 17.27
C GLY A 175 8.91 -21.96 17.81
N VAL A 176 8.93 -20.63 17.72
CA VAL A 176 7.82 -19.77 18.15
C VAL A 176 6.76 -19.72 17.05
N THR A 177 5.53 -20.09 17.40
CA THR A 177 4.39 -19.93 16.52
C THR A 177 3.90 -18.50 16.58
N ALA A 178 3.94 -17.80 15.44
CA ALA A 178 3.36 -16.48 15.27
C ALA A 178 2.37 -16.51 14.10
N ASN A 179 1.24 -15.82 14.24
CA ASN A 179 0.16 -15.83 13.26
C ASN A 179 -0.11 -14.41 12.81
N PHE A 180 0.11 -14.11 11.52
CA PHE A 180 -0.07 -12.75 11.01
C PHE A 180 -1.31 -12.66 10.11
N ASN A 181 -2.19 -11.72 10.44
CA ASN A 181 -3.29 -11.31 9.57
C ASN A 181 -2.84 -10.12 8.71
N LEU A 182 -3.28 -10.11 7.45
CA LEU A 182 -3.06 -9.01 6.52
C LEU A 182 -4.40 -8.45 6.06
N LYS A 183 -4.55 -7.12 6.20
CA LYS A 183 -5.67 -6.36 5.66
C LYS A 183 -5.15 -5.33 4.68
N ALA A 184 -5.80 -5.24 3.53
CA ALA A 184 -5.57 -4.20 2.54
C ALA A 184 -6.92 -3.56 2.18
N GLN A 185 -7.03 -2.26 2.40
CA GLN A 185 -8.23 -1.48 2.12
C GLN A 185 -7.88 -0.22 1.34
N ALA A 186 -8.86 0.31 0.62
CA ALA A 186 -8.75 1.61 -0.01
C ALA A 186 -10.06 2.40 0.11
N ASN A 187 -9.98 3.71 0.05
CA ASN A 187 -11.12 4.58 -0.16
C ASN A 187 -10.71 5.80 -1.02
N ALA A 188 -11.69 6.61 -1.41
CA ALA A 188 -11.43 7.86 -2.10
C ALA A 188 -12.32 8.98 -1.56
N THR A 189 -11.75 10.18 -1.49
CA THR A 189 -12.49 11.42 -1.22
C THR A 189 -12.36 12.35 -2.43
N ASP A 190 -13.44 12.47 -3.20
CA ASP A 190 -13.50 13.35 -4.36
C ASP A 190 -13.45 14.84 -3.97
N PHE A 191 -12.77 15.65 -4.79
CA PHE A 191 -12.69 17.09 -4.62
C PHE A 191 -12.63 17.84 -5.97
N LEU A 192 -13.03 19.12 -5.95
CA LEU A 192 -12.75 20.08 -7.03
C LEU A 192 -11.50 20.89 -6.70
N ALA A 193 -10.61 21.04 -7.67
CA ALA A 193 -9.39 21.84 -7.52
C ALA A 193 -9.61 23.24 -8.12
N ASN A 194 -9.87 24.23 -7.27
CA ASN A 194 -10.15 25.61 -7.69
C ASN A 194 -8.90 26.53 -7.74
N GLY A 195 -7.72 26.03 -7.33
CA GLY A 195 -6.47 26.80 -7.20
C GLY A 195 -5.36 26.38 -8.16
N VAL A 196 -4.32 27.22 -8.28
CA VAL A 196 -3.19 27.04 -9.22
C VAL A 196 -2.11 26.07 -8.71
N ASN A 197 -2.10 25.68 -7.43
CA ASN A 197 -1.02 24.85 -6.88
C ASN A 197 -1.37 23.36 -6.85
N GLY A 198 -0.38 22.54 -7.22
CA GLY A 198 -0.48 21.07 -7.31
C GLY A 198 0.27 20.39 -6.16
N GLY A 199 -0.31 19.31 -5.64
CA GLY A 199 0.37 18.37 -4.75
C GLY A 199 0.35 18.69 -3.25
N ASP A 200 -0.31 19.77 -2.82
CA ASP A 200 -0.51 20.00 -1.39
C ASP A 200 -1.68 19.14 -0.89
N ASN A 201 -1.38 18.19 0.00
CA ASN A 201 -2.36 17.46 0.83
C ASN A 201 -3.10 18.37 1.83
N ASN A 202 -2.99 19.70 1.68
CA ASN A 202 -3.78 20.63 2.45
C ASN A 202 -5.20 20.59 1.92
N ARG A 203 -6.10 20.13 2.78
CA ARG A 203 -7.56 20.11 2.66
C ARG A 203 -8.16 21.52 2.58
N ASP A 204 -7.60 22.38 1.73
CA ASP A 204 -8.08 23.74 1.50
C ASP A 204 -9.07 23.70 0.33
N GLY A 205 -10.28 23.25 0.66
CA GLY A 205 -11.33 23.00 -0.33
C GLY A 205 -12.51 22.23 0.24
N LEU A 206 -12.85 22.46 1.51
CA LEU A 206 -14.04 21.88 2.14
C LEU A 206 -15.30 22.61 1.66
N VAL A 207 -15.64 22.48 0.38
CA VAL A 207 -17.03 22.58 -0.05
C VAL A 207 -17.26 21.54 -1.15
N ILE A 208 -18.08 20.53 -0.86
CA ILE A 208 -18.74 19.69 -1.86
C ILE A 208 -20.11 20.36 -2.16
N PRO A 209 -20.18 21.32 -3.10
CA PRO A 209 -21.35 21.51 -3.94
C PRO A 209 -20.83 21.80 -5.34
N GLY A 210 -20.37 20.75 -6.00
CA GLY A 210 -19.64 20.89 -7.24
C GLY A 210 -19.30 19.53 -7.79
N THR A 211 -20.33 18.74 -8.01
CA THR A 211 -20.21 17.65 -8.95
C THR A 211 -20.08 18.23 -10.35
N VAL A 212 -19.20 17.68 -11.18
CA VAL A 212 -19.22 18.05 -12.60
C VAL A 212 -20.41 17.31 -13.20
N ASP A 213 -21.46 18.07 -13.57
CA ASP A 213 -22.74 17.54 -14.04
C ASP A 213 -23.42 16.58 -13.05
N GLY A 214 -23.35 16.81 -11.74
CA GLY A 214 -23.99 15.91 -10.78
C GLY A 214 -23.16 14.68 -10.38
N LYS A 215 -21.97 14.47 -10.98
CA LYS A 215 -21.08 13.33 -10.70
C LYS A 215 -19.74 13.68 -10.06
N LYS A 216 -19.19 12.69 -9.33
CA LYS A 216 -17.85 12.70 -8.72
C LYS A 216 -16.76 12.27 -9.71
N TYR A 217 -15.48 12.52 -9.42
CA TYR A 217 -14.38 12.05 -10.26
C TYR A 217 -14.33 10.52 -10.31
N THR A 218 -14.44 9.86 -9.14
CA THR A 218 -14.50 8.38 -9.03
C THR A 218 -15.59 7.77 -9.91
N GLU A 219 -16.76 8.41 -9.98
CA GLU A 219 -17.88 8.01 -10.83
C GLU A 219 -17.63 8.29 -12.32
N LEU A 220 -17.12 9.47 -12.67
CA LEU A 220 -16.84 9.88 -14.05
C LEU A 220 -15.76 9.02 -14.69
N ALA A 221 -14.69 8.72 -13.93
CA ALA A 221 -13.58 7.90 -14.37
C ALA A 221 -13.92 6.39 -14.34
N GLY A 222 -15.00 5.99 -13.66
CA GLY A 222 -15.29 4.59 -13.36
C GLY A 222 -14.13 3.95 -12.59
N LEU A 223 -13.66 4.63 -11.54
CA LEU A 223 -12.43 4.29 -10.87
C LEU A 223 -12.57 2.95 -10.12
N LYS A 224 -11.66 2.03 -10.41
CA LYS A 224 -11.52 0.75 -9.72
C LYS A 224 -10.17 0.64 -9.02
N VAL A 225 -10.12 -0.19 -8.00
CA VAL A 225 -8.89 -0.52 -7.28
C VAL A 225 -8.74 -2.03 -7.14
N GLN A 226 -7.50 -2.50 -7.13
CA GLN A 226 -7.13 -3.87 -6.81
C GLN A 226 -5.83 -3.86 -5.99
N ALA A 227 -5.73 -4.75 -5.01
CA ALA A 227 -4.49 -4.95 -4.26
C ALA A 227 -3.78 -6.24 -4.70
N PHE A 228 -2.46 -6.22 -4.73
CA PHE A 228 -1.60 -7.37 -4.94
C PHE A 228 -0.63 -7.44 -3.77
N VAL A 229 -0.45 -8.62 -3.18
CA VAL A 229 0.44 -8.82 -2.05
C VAL A 229 1.48 -9.85 -2.43
N VAL A 230 2.73 -9.55 -2.12
CA VAL A 230 3.82 -10.53 -2.11
C VAL A 230 4.51 -10.48 -0.76
N CYS A 231 4.73 -11.63 -0.13
CA CYS A 231 5.52 -11.72 1.09
C CYS A 231 6.60 -12.80 0.98
N ASP A 232 7.71 -12.53 1.64
CA ASP A 232 8.79 -13.46 1.95
C ASP A 232 8.74 -13.75 3.47
N LYS A 233 8.81 -15.03 3.84
CA LYS A 233 8.50 -15.52 5.19
C LYS A 233 9.68 -16.26 5.81
N GLN A 234 9.83 -16.15 7.12
CA GLN A 234 10.71 -17.06 7.86
C GLN A 234 10.21 -18.49 7.70
N GLY A 235 11.12 -19.46 7.60
CA GLY A 235 10.85 -20.88 7.46
C GLY A 235 10.56 -21.37 6.04
N GLU A 236 10.37 -20.46 5.08
CA GLU A 236 10.09 -20.78 3.67
C GLU A 236 11.19 -20.25 2.74
N GLY A 237 11.19 -20.71 1.49
CA GLY A 237 12.12 -20.23 0.47
C GLY A 237 13.62 -20.50 0.74
N SER A 238 14.45 -19.71 0.06
CA SER A 238 15.92 -19.82 0.08
C SER A 238 16.56 -19.29 1.37
N TYR A 239 15.85 -18.43 2.09
CA TYR A 239 16.29 -17.85 3.34
C TYR A 239 15.27 -18.28 4.39
N LYS A 240 15.64 -19.05 5.40
CA LYS A 240 14.66 -19.54 6.40
C LYS A 240 14.59 -18.69 7.68
N TYR A 241 15.56 -17.82 7.90
CA TYR A 241 15.72 -17.09 9.15
C TYR A 241 15.47 -15.60 8.93
N ALA A 242 15.23 -14.82 9.97
CA ALA A 242 15.17 -13.35 9.86
C ALA A 242 16.46 -12.78 9.25
N ARG A 243 17.60 -13.42 9.53
CA ARG A 243 18.88 -13.18 8.85
C ARG A 243 19.03 -13.95 7.53
N ASN A 244 19.92 -13.46 6.67
CA ASN A 244 20.34 -14.15 5.46
C ASN A 244 21.36 -15.28 5.76
N ASN A 245 21.84 -15.98 4.71
CA ASN A 245 22.78 -17.10 4.84
C ASN A 245 24.19 -16.70 5.34
N GLN A 246 24.51 -15.40 5.40
CA GLN A 246 25.74 -14.86 5.98
C GLN A 246 25.54 -14.39 7.43
N GLY A 247 24.36 -14.60 7.99
CA GLY A 247 24.00 -14.15 9.33
C GLY A 247 23.72 -12.64 9.44
N GLN A 248 23.46 -11.97 8.32
CA GLN A 248 23.16 -10.54 8.27
C GLN A 248 21.65 -10.31 8.23
N TYR A 249 21.17 -9.36 9.03
CA TYR A 249 19.79 -8.91 9.01
C TYR A 249 19.60 -7.77 8.00
N ASN A 250 18.34 -7.55 7.59
CA ASN A 250 17.94 -6.41 6.76
C ASN A 250 18.70 -6.27 5.44
N THR A 251 18.81 -7.36 4.68
CA THR A 251 19.54 -7.37 3.40
C THR A 251 18.58 -7.27 2.22
N THR A 252 19.08 -6.84 1.07
CA THR A 252 18.29 -6.86 -0.17
C THR A 252 18.06 -8.27 -0.72
N ALA A 253 18.82 -9.25 -0.22
CA ALA A 253 18.81 -10.62 -0.72
C ALA A 253 17.48 -11.36 -0.48
N ASN A 254 16.72 -10.95 0.55
CA ASN A 254 15.46 -11.54 0.97
C ASN A 254 14.26 -10.59 0.82
N GLU A 255 14.42 -9.50 0.08
CA GLU A 255 13.33 -8.57 -0.20
C GLU A 255 12.27 -9.21 -1.11
N ALA A 256 11.00 -9.12 -0.71
CA ALA A 256 9.88 -9.65 -1.48
C ALA A 256 9.63 -8.81 -2.74
N ASN A 257 9.62 -9.45 -3.91
CA ASN A 257 9.45 -8.78 -5.19
C ASN A 257 8.36 -9.45 -6.03
N PHE A 258 7.66 -8.63 -6.81
CA PHE A 258 6.63 -9.10 -7.72
C PHE A 258 7.26 -9.66 -9.00
N VAL A 259 6.68 -10.75 -9.50
CA VAL A 259 6.85 -11.17 -10.89
C VAL A 259 5.74 -10.52 -11.70
N LEU A 260 6.13 -9.60 -12.59
CA LEU A 260 5.20 -8.83 -13.41
C LEU A 260 4.85 -9.57 -14.70
N ASN A 261 3.59 -9.44 -15.12
CA ASN A 261 3.12 -9.87 -16.43
C ASN A 261 3.67 -8.95 -17.52
N ASN A 262 4.37 -9.49 -18.51
CA ASN A 262 4.98 -8.69 -19.58
C ASN A 262 3.96 -8.01 -20.52
N GLN A 263 2.69 -8.41 -20.48
CA GLN A 263 1.62 -7.86 -21.33
C GLN A 263 0.76 -6.81 -20.62
N THR A 264 0.60 -6.90 -19.31
CA THR A 264 -0.26 -5.98 -18.53
C THR A 264 0.52 -5.13 -17.53
N GLY A 265 1.77 -5.49 -17.26
CA GLY A 265 2.60 -4.93 -16.20
C GLY A 265 2.10 -5.27 -14.77
N LEU A 266 1.03 -6.04 -14.62
CA LEU A 266 0.46 -6.35 -13.30
C LEU A 266 1.21 -7.50 -12.62
N PRO A 267 1.28 -7.53 -11.28
CA PRO A 267 1.81 -8.68 -10.56
C PRO A 267 1.03 -9.96 -10.85
N THR A 268 1.76 -11.08 -11.01
CA THR A 268 1.17 -12.41 -11.27
C THR A 268 1.64 -13.49 -10.31
N SER A 269 2.80 -13.30 -9.70
CA SER A 269 3.35 -14.16 -8.65
C SER A 269 4.48 -13.41 -7.91
N GLY A 270 5.17 -14.11 -7.01
CA GLY A 270 6.34 -13.62 -6.30
C GLY A 270 6.38 -14.16 -4.87
N GLY A 271 7.55 -14.08 -4.25
CA GLY A 271 7.76 -14.42 -2.84
C GLY A 271 7.33 -15.85 -2.46
N ASP A 272 7.20 -16.05 -1.16
CA ASP A 272 6.67 -17.28 -0.55
C ASP A 272 5.14 -17.27 -0.45
N LEU A 273 4.55 -16.07 -0.40
CA LEU A 273 3.12 -15.84 -0.44
C LEU A 273 2.81 -14.82 -1.54
N PHE A 274 1.84 -15.14 -2.38
CA PHE A 274 1.23 -14.20 -3.31
C PHE A 274 -0.29 -14.20 -3.14
N VAL A 275 -0.87 -13.03 -2.91
CA VAL A 275 -2.32 -12.86 -2.79
C VAL A 275 -2.80 -11.85 -3.81
N LEU A 276 -3.85 -12.24 -4.55
CA LEU A 276 -4.56 -11.38 -5.47
C LEU A 276 -5.86 -10.90 -4.82
N GLY A 277 -5.95 -9.60 -4.54
CA GLY A 277 -7.16 -8.98 -4.01
C GLY A 277 -8.27 -8.87 -5.05
N SER A 278 -9.50 -8.70 -4.58
CA SER A 278 -10.65 -8.46 -5.45
C SER A 278 -10.58 -7.08 -6.11
N ILE A 279 -11.08 -6.97 -7.34
CA ILE A 279 -11.30 -5.68 -8.00
C ILE A 279 -12.57 -5.06 -7.42
N ALA A 280 -12.46 -3.83 -6.88
CA ALA A 280 -13.58 -3.09 -6.32
C ALA A 280 -13.76 -1.74 -7.01
N ASN A 281 -14.99 -1.24 -7.08
CA ASN A 281 -15.25 0.17 -7.42
C ASN A 281 -14.86 1.05 -6.23
N LEU A 282 -14.16 2.14 -6.48
CA LEU A 282 -13.75 3.06 -5.43
C LEU A 282 -14.80 4.16 -5.24
N GLY A 283 -15.13 4.47 -3.99
CA GLY A 283 -16.10 5.52 -3.63
C GLY A 283 -15.84 6.02 -2.21
N THR A 284 -16.86 6.62 -1.58
CA THR A 284 -16.74 7.28 -0.27
C THR A 284 -16.65 6.33 0.94
N GLY A 285 -16.57 5.02 0.73
CA GLY A 285 -16.46 4.01 1.78
C GLY A 285 -15.20 3.18 1.63
N ASN A 286 -14.73 2.61 2.75
CA ASN A 286 -13.62 1.67 2.74
C ASN A 286 -14.03 0.41 1.98
N VAL A 287 -13.26 0.04 0.96
CA VAL A 287 -13.38 -1.24 0.28
C VAL A 287 -12.29 -2.19 0.80
N SER A 288 -12.70 -3.36 1.27
CA SER A 288 -11.76 -4.43 1.62
C SER A 288 -11.31 -5.14 0.36
N LEU A 289 -9.99 -5.19 0.13
CA LEU A 289 -9.38 -5.78 -1.05
C LEU A 289 -8.70 -7.11 -0.72
N VAL A 290 -8.09 -7.18 0.46
CA VAL A 290 -7.53 -8.38 1.06
C VAL A 290 -7.87 -8.38 2.54
N ASP A 291 -8.33 -9.52 3.04
CA ASP A 291 -8.51 -9.80 4.47
C ASP A 291 -8.22 -11.28 4.64
N GLY A 292 -7.04 -11.60 5.15
CA GLY A 292 -6.59 -12.98 5.23
C GLY A 292 -5.21 -13.15 5.84
N TRP A 293 -4.92 -14.40 6.16
CA TRP A 293 -3.70 -14.77 6.84
C TRP A 293 -2.49 -14.74 5.92
N VAL A 294 -1.40 -14.11 6.38
CA VAL A 294 -0.07 -14.31 5.79
C VAL A 294 0.40 -15.73 6.05
N ASN A 295 0.10 -16.24 7.24
CA ASN A 295 0.37 -17.60 7.66
C ASN A 295 -0.57 -18.02 8.80
N GLN A 296 -0.79 -19.32 8.91
CA GLN A 296 -1.28 -19.96 10.13
C GLN A 296 -0.24 -21.01 10.53
N ASN A 297 0.32 -20.87 11.73
CA ASN A 297 1.05 -21.88 12.51
C ASN A 297 2.60 -21.93 12.52
N THR A 298 3.40 -21.25 11.69
CA THR A 298 4.89 -21.28 11.86
C THR A 298 5.73 -20.18 11.18
N HIS A 299 5.16 -19.22 10.46
CA HIS A 299 5.91 -18.42 9.48
C HIS A 299 5.71 -16.91 9.61
N THR A 300 6.64 -16.22 10.25
CA THR A 300 6.61 -14.75 10.38
C THR A 300 7.00 -14.07 9.06
N PRO A 301 6.25 -13.06 8.56
CA PRO A 301 6.67 -12.28 7.39
C PRO A 301 7.94 -11.49 7.70
N ARG A 302 8.95 -11.59 6.82
CA ARG A 302 10.15 -10.75 6.87
C ARG A 302 10.00 -9.52 6.01
N PHE A 303 9.47 -9.70 4.80
CA PHE A 303 9.27 -8.63 3.85
C PHE A 303 7.93 -8.84 3.17
N CYS A 304 7.08 -7.82 3.15
CA CYS A 304 5.88 -7.83 2.33
C CYS A 304 5.85 -6.56 1.47
N LYS A 305 5.42 -6.70 0.22
CA LYS A 305 5.15 -5.59 -0.69
C LYS A 305 3.68 -5.68 -1.13
N ILE A 306 2.94 -4.59 -0.93
CA ILE A 306 1.51 -4.50 -1.24
C ILE A 306 1.34 -3.42 -2.29
N ARG A 307 0.90 -3.80 -3.49
CA ARG A 307 0.64 -2.87 -4.59
C ARG A 307 -0.85 -2.59 -4.70
N TYR A 308 -1.23 -1.33 -4.54
CA TYR A 308 -2.57 -0.86 -4.87
C TYR A 308 -2.58 -0.32 -6.29
N VAL A 309 -3.33 -0.95 -7.19
CA VAL A 309 -3.49 -0.50 -8.58
C VAL A 309 -4.85 0.15 -8.73
N PHE A 310 -4.85 1.42 -9.10
CA PHE A 310 -6.02 2.20 -9.45
C PHE A 310 -6.16 2.25 -10.97
N THR A 311 -7.38 2.04 -11.47
CA THR A 311 -7.68 1.99 -12.91
C THR A 311 -8.90 2.84 -13.22
N GLU A 312 -8.73 3.88 -14.04
CA GLU A 312 -9.83 4.54 -14.71
C GLU A 312 -10.36 3.60 -15.81
N THR A 313 -11.64 3.21 -15.75
CA THR A 313 -12.20 2.21 -16.69
C THR A 313 -13.05 2.82 -17.79
N ASN A 314 -13.41 4.09 -17.65
CA ASN A 314 -14.41 4.72 -18.50
C ASN A 314 -13.95 4.90 -19.97
N ALA A 315 -12.64 4.94 -20.26
CA ALA A 315 -12.10 4.95 -21.62
C ALA A 315 -12.52 3.73 -22.47
N THR A 316 -12.91 2.62 -21.85
CA THR A 316 -13.36 1.39 -22.54
C THR A 316 -14.88 1.25 -22.66
N ALA A 317 -15.65 2.22 -22.14
CA ALA A 317 -17.10 2.20 -22.26
C ALA A 317 -17.53 2.34 -23.72
N THR A 318 -18.76 1.91 -24.07
CA THR A 318 -19.34 2.14 -25.39
C THR A 318 -19.45 3.64 -25.71
N LEU A 319 -19.67 4.46 -24.68
CA LEU A 319 -19.68 5.92 -24.76
C LEU A 319 -18.77 6.49 -23.65
N PRO A 320 -17.43 6.53 -23.88
CA PRO A 320 -16.49 7.11 -22.93
C PRO A 320 -16.85 8.56 -22.58
N ASN A 321 -16.74 8.93 -21.31
CA ASN A 321 -16.79 10.32 -20.89
C ASN A 321 -15.47 10.98 -21.29
N LEU A 322 -15.58 12.14 -21.94
CA LEU A 322 -14.43 13.03 -22.07
C LEU A 322 -14.14 13.65 -20.70
N ARG A 323 -12.84 13.80 -20.40
CA ARG A 323 -12.39 14.55 -19.22
C ARG A 323 -12.88 15.98 -19.35
N LYS A 324 -13.48 16.47 -18.27
CA LYS A 324 -14.12 17.78 -18.25
C LYS A 324 -13.04 18.87 -18.19
N TRP A 325 -13.32 20.03 -18.77
CA TRP A 325 -12.44 21.22 -18.70
C TRP A 325 -12.52 21.91 -17.33
N GLN A 326 -12.42 21.12 -16.27
CA GLN A 326 -12.40 21.51 -14.87
C GLN A 326 -11.46 20.57 -14.13
N ARG A 327 -10.59 21.11 -13.28
CA ARG A 327 -9.71 20.27 -12.46
C ARG A 327 -10.54 19.62 -11.36
N HIS A 328 -10.71 18.32 -11.46
CA HIS A 328 -11.30 17.48 -10.43
C HIS A 328 -10.38 16.30 -10.15
N GLY A 329 -10.52 15.72 -8.97
CA GLY A 329 -9.73 14.58 -8.58
C GLY A 329 -10.32 13.91 -7.36
N ALA A 330 -9.56 12.97 -6.80
CA ALA A 330 -9.85 12.41 -5.50
C ALA A 330 -8.57 12.14 -4.74
N GLU A 331 -8.64 12.33 -3.43
CA GLU A 331 -7.62 11.89 -2.49
C GLU A 331 -7.81 10.38 -2.30
N MET A 332 -6.79 9.59 -2.65
CA MET A 332 -6.83 8.13 -2.51
C MET A 332 -6.18 7.75 -1.20
N CYS A 333 -6.94 7.13 -0.29
CA CYS A 333 -6.36 6.59 0.92
C CYS A 333 -6.22 5.08 0.76
N THR A 334 -5.04 4.57 1.08
CA THR A 334 -4.78 3.14 1.22
C THR A 334 -4.53 2.85 2.69
N PHE A 335 -5.03 1.72 3.16
CA PHE A 335 -4.82 1.25 4.51
C PHE A 335 -4.32 -0.18 4.45
N THR A 336 -3.09 -0.38 4.91
CA THR A 336 -2.48 -1.70 5.01
C THR A 336 -2.21 -1.99 6.47
N ASP A 337 -2.56 -3.18 6.90
CA ASP A 337 -2.32 -3.65 8.26
C ASP A 337 -1.77 -5.07 8.20
N ILE A 338 -0.69 -5.31 8.95
CA ILE A 338 -0.06 -6.62 9.11
C ILE A 338 0.19 -6.78 10.60
N GLU A 339 -0.71 -7.49 11.26
CA GLU A 339 -0.73 -7.62 12.70
C GLU A 339 -0.61 -9.08 13.10
N GLU A 340 0.06 -9.33 14.23
CA GLU A 340 -0.03 -10.62 14.89
C GLU A 340 -1.47 -10.76 15.42
N ALA A 341 -2.19 -11.75 14.92
CA ALA A 341 -3.53 -12.00 15.43
C ALA A 341 -3.41 -12.59 16.84
N SER A 342 -4.13 -12.00 17.78
CA SER A 342 -4.40 -12.68 19.04
C SER A 342 -5.18 -13.95 18.72
N ASP A 343 -4.62 -15.10 19.06
CA ASP A 343 -5.36 -16.36 19.06
C ASP A 343 -6.53 -16.19 20.04
N ALA A 344 -7.69 -15.80 19.54
CA ALA A 344 -8.92 -15.71 20.34
C ALA A 344 -9.37 -17.09 20.85
N SER A 345 -8.67 -18.17 20.47
CA SER A 345 -8.91 -19.56 20.86
C SER A 345 -8.06 -20.07 22.04
N GLY A 346 -7.22 -19.23 22.67
CA GLY A 346 -6.22 -19.67 23.66
C GLY A 346 -6.56 -19.54 25.16
N LEU A 347 -7.76 -19.07 25.54
CA LEU A 347 -8.24 -19.13 26.93
C LEU A 347 -9.42 -20.10 27.03
N ASN A 348 -9.12 -21.40 27.10
CA ASN A 348 -9.99 -22.41 27.67
C ASN A 348 -9.17 -23.33 28.58
#